data_AF-A0A2D0NEL8-F1
#
_entry.id   AF-A0A2D0NEL8-F1
#
_cell.length_a   1.000
_cell.length_b   1.000
_cell.length_c   1.000
_cell.angle_alpha   90.00
_cell.angle_beta   90.00
_cell.angle_gamma   90.00
#
_symmetry.space_group_name_H-M   'P 1'
#
loop_
_entity.id
_entity.type
_entity.pdbx_description
1 polymer ?
#
loop_
_entity_poly.entity_id
_entity_poly.type
_entity_poly.pdbx_seq_one_letter_code
_entity_poly.pdbx_strand_id
1 'polypeptide(L)'
;MEVLIQKWLDENGPFAAGVTLYLSTGQETYVRRLSKAAKKKWVEPDDMALLRRLLEQHINYQPKANPSYVPLSDLEEATPDPPQPVNEPEAIRALRAQAIPLHKRYSHLKAQLHTMVIDRDKYTAKERYDIAREIMQDVLPPTDELYDQIRAWEQDGTLPPDPEDNVVQQTVEKMQRVYSLRPRISRLKKWKDDPELDADKRREYTKELLDKELELAQLERELGL
;
A
#
# COMPACT_ATOMS: atom_id res chain seq x y z
N MET A 1 -10.25 -43.82 6.20
CA MET A 1 -9.72 -42.64 6.92
C MET A 1 -10.59 -42.35 8.14
N GLU A 2 -11.91 -42.21 7.97
CA GLU A 2 -12.87 -42.01 9.07
C GLU A 2 -12.76 -43.06 10.20
N VAL A 3 -12.67 -44.35 9.84
CA VAL A 3 -12.50 -45.44 10.82
C VAL A 3 -11.24 -45.28 11.68
N LEU A 4 -10.17 -44.67 11.13
CA LEU A 4 -8.92 -44.42 11.87
C LEU A 4 -9.04 -43.22 12.80
N ILE A 5 -9.80 -42.19 12.40
CA ILE A 5 -10.06 -41.00 13.23
C ILE A 5 -10.97 -41.39 14.40
N GLN A 6 -12.03 -42.16 14.13
CA GLN A 6 -12.94 -42.64 15.17
C GLN A 6 -12.19 -43.51 16.19
N LYS A 7 -11.38 -44.47 15.71
CA LYS A 7 -10.55 -45.30 16.59
C LYS A 7 -9.57 -44.48 17.42
N TRP A 8 -8.96 -43.44 16.85
CA TRP A 8 -8.04 -42.57 17.58
C TRP A 8 -8.74 -41.75 18.68
N LEU A 9 -9.97 -41.28 18.41
CA LEU A 9 -10.80 -40.58 19.39
C LEU A 9 -11.17 -41.50 20.56
N ASP A 10 -11.60 -42.74 20.25
CA ASP A 10 -12.02 -43.73 21.25
C ASP A 10 -10.84 -44.19 22.13
N GLU A 11 -9.65 -44.36 21.55
CA GLU A 11 -8.45 -44.85 22.25
C GLU A 11 -7.64 -43.75 22.96
N ASN A 12 -8.10 -42.48 22.96
CA ASN A 12 -7.34 -41.33 23.44
C ASN A 12 -5.90 -41.29 22.89
N GLY A 13 -5.77 -41.46 21.58
CA GLY A 13 -4.47 -41.64 20.95
C GLY A 13 -3.51 -40.43 21.11
N PRO A 14 -2.21 -40.61 20.85
CA PRO A 14 -1.22 -39.55 20.99
C PRO A 14 -1.52 -38.35 20.09
N PHE A 15 -1.28 -37.13 20.58
CA PHE A 15 -1.51 -35.88 19.84
C PHE A 15 -0.83 -35.86 18.46
N ALA A 16 0.42 -36.34 18.37
CA ALA A 16 1.17 -36.41 17.11
C ALA A 16 0.49 -37.28 16.04
N ALA A 17 -0.16 -38.38 16.44
CA ALA A 17 -0.92 -39.23 15.53
C ALA A 17 -2.19 -38.51 15.05
N GLY A 18 -2.89 -37.80 15.95
CA GLY A 18 -4.08 -37.01 15.61
C GLY A 18 -3.77 -35.84 14.66
N VAL A 19 -2.61 -35.18 14.81
CA VAL A 19 -2.18 -34.13 13.87
C VAL A 19 -1.89 -34.71 12.48
N THR A 20 -1.27 -35.89 12.40
CA THR A 20 -1.03 -36.57 11.12
C THR A 20 -2.35 -36.92 10.42
N LEU A 21 -3.33 -37.40 11.18
CA LEU A 21 -4.68 -37.66 10.65
C LEU A 21 -5.36 -36.37 10.17
N TYR A 22 -5.28 -35.28 10.94
CA TYR A 22 -5.84 -33.98 10.55
C TYR A 22 -5.15 -33.36 9.31
N LEU A 23 -3.83 -33.50 9.19
CA LEU A 23 -3.08 -33.07 8.01
C LEU A 23 -3.60 -33.72 6.72
N SER A 24 -4.00 -34.98 6.80
CA SER A 24 -4.54 -35.71 5.66
C SER A 24 -5.99 -35.37 5.30
N THR A 25 -6.70 -34.60 6.13
CA THR A 25 -8.14 -34.26 5.93
C THR A 25 -8.38 -32.82 5.45
N GLY A 26 -7.37 -31.92 5.54
CA GLY A 26 -7.30 -30.72 4.69
C GLY A 26 -7.94 -29.42 5.20
N GLN A 27 -7.36 -28.79 6.24
CA GLN A 27 -7.56 -27.36 6.50
C GLN A 27 -6.24 -26.65 6.88
N GLU A 28 -5.70 -25.87 5.95
CA GLU A 28 -4.35 -25.29 6.05
C GLU A 28 -4.17 -24.28 7.21
N THR A 29 -5.24 -23.59 7.59
CA THR A 29 -5.20 -22.50 8.58
C THR A 29 -4.80 -22.98 9.97
N TYR A 30 -5.30 -24.14 10.39
CA TYR A 30 -5.03 -24.70 11.72
C TYR A 30 -3.85 -25.69 11.72
N VAL A 31 -3.50 -26.23 10.55
CA VAL A 31 -2.37 -27.14 10.36
C VAL A 31 -1.04 -26.53 10.81
N ARG A 32 -0.78 -25.25 10.52
CA ARG A 32 0.49 -24.59 10.92
C ARG A 32 0.61 -24.43 12.43
N ARG A 33 -0.50 -24.18 13.13
CA ARG A 33 -0.52 -24.03 14.60
C ARG A 33 -0.34 -25.38 15.29
N LEU A 34 -1.09 -26.39 14.85
CA LEU A 34 -1.04 -27.75 15.42
C LEU A 34 0.29 -28.46 15.13
N SER A 35 0.88 -28.27 13.95
CA SER A 35 2.21 -28.82 13.63
C SER A 35 3.34 -28.19 14.45
N LYS A 36 3.21 -26.90 14.80
CA LYS A 36 4.15 -26.23 15.72
C LYS A 36 3.99 -26.74 17.16
N ALA A 37 2.76 -26.97 17.61
CA ALA A 37 2.45 -27.54 18.91
C ALA A 37 2.93 -29.01 19.02
N ALA A 38 2.80 -29.80 17.96
CA ALA A 38 3.26 -31.20 17.93
C ALA A 38 4.78 -31.36 18.12
N LYS A 39 5.57 -30.32 17.81
CA LYS A 39 7.02 -30.30 18.04
C LYS A 39 7.41 -30.00 19.49
N LYS A 40 6.47 -29.52 20.32
CA LYS A 40 6.71 -29.29 21.75
C LYS A 40 6.60 -30.62 22.50
N LYS A 41 7.50 -30.86 23.44
CA LYS A 41 7.53 -32.07 24.28
C LYS A 41 6.33 -32.18 25.23
N TRP A 42 5.70 -31.05 25.52
CA TRP A 42 4.52 -30.93 26.38
C TRP A 42 3.45 -30.24 25.54
N VAL A 43 2.38 -30.97 25.23
CA VAL A 43 1.23 -30.44 24.50
C VAL A 43 0.24 -29.90 25.52
N GLU A 44 -0.28 -28.71 25.26
CA GLU A 44 -1.25 -28.07 26.15
C GLU A 44 -2.62 -28.76 26.04
N PRO A 45 -3.36 -28.93 27.16
CA PRO A 45 -4.67 -29.59 27.15
C PRO A 45 -5.67 -28.93 26.18
N ASP A 46 -5.61 -27.61 26.06
CA ASP A 46 -6.49 -26.82 25.20
C ASP A 46 -6.26 -27.10 23.71
N ASP A 47 -5.00 -27.28 23.30
CA ASP A 47 -4.64 -27.65 21.92
C ASP A 47 -5.15 -29.06 21.57
N MET A 48 -5.10 -29.98 22.54
CA MET A 48 -5.61 -31.34 22.37
C MET A 48 -7.14 -31.36 22.25
N ALA A 49 -7.84 -30.56 23.07
CA ALA A 49 -9.28 -30.40 22.98
C ALA A 49 -9.72 -29.78 21.65
N LEU A 50 -8.97 -28.79 21.16
CA LEU A 50 -9.20 -28.17 19.85
C LEU A 50 -9.01 -29.16 18.70
N LEU A 51 -7.94 -29.97 18.73
CA LEU A 51 -7.72 -31.03 17.73
C LEU A 51 -8.86 -32.06 17.71
N ARG A 52 -9.34 -32.49 18.88
CA ARG A 52 -10.49 -33.41 18.97
C ARG A 52 -11.74 -32.83 18.35
N ARG A 53 -12.09 -31.59 18.73
CA ARG A 53 -13.25 -30.90 18.16
C ARG A 53 -13.18 -30.82 16.64
N LEU A 54 -12.00 -30.54 16.08
CA LEU A 54 -11.82 -30.44 14.63
C LEU A 54 -11.95 -31.80 13.92
N LEU A 55 -11.41 -32.88 14.51
CA LEU A 55 -11.55 -34.23 13.97
C LEU A 55 -13.01 -34.74 14.08
N GLU A 56 -13.70 -34.44 15.18
CA GLU A 56 -15.12 -34.73 15.35
C GLU A 56 -15.98 -33.91 14.38
N GLN A 57 -15.65 -32.64 14.17
CA GLN A 57 -16.30 -31.82 13.15
C GLN A 57 -16.07 -32.39 11.75
N HIS A 58 -14.90 -32.96 11.45
CA HIS A 58 -14.67 -33.62 10.17
C HIS A 58 -15.51 -34.89 10.00
N ILE A 59 -15.66 -35.70 11.05
CA ILE A 59 -16.55 -36.88 11.03
C ILE A 59 -18.02 -36.45 10.83
N ASN A 60 -18.45 -35.35 11.45
CA ASN A 60 -19.82 -34.87 11.40
C ASN A 60 -20.14 -34.01 10.17
N TYR A 61 -19.14 -33.35 9.59
CA TYR A 61 -19.26 -32.49 8.42
C TYR A 61 -18.98 -33.32 7.17
N GLN A 62 -20.02 -33.93 6.60
CA GLN A 62 -19.95 -34.43 5.23
C GLN A 62 -20.02 -33.25 4.25
N PRO A 63 -19.00 -32.98 3.43
CA PRO A 63 -19.27 -32.42 2.13
C PRO A 63 -19.71 -33.58 1.21
N LYS A 64 -21.01 -33.65 0.90
CA LYS A 64 -21.42 -34.17 -0.41
C LYS A 64 -20.90 -33.17 -1.46
N ALA A 65 -19.63 -33.29 -1.82
CA ALA A 65 -19.06 -32.54 -2.92
C ALA A 65 -18.07 -33.44 -3.64
N ASN A 66 -18.47 -33.90 -4.83
CA ASN A 66 -17.57 -34.49 -5.80
C ASN A 66 -16.36 -33.56 -5.98
N PRO A 67 -15.12 -34.04 -5.84
CA PRO A 67 -13.99 -33.29 -6.34
C PRO A 67 -14.03 -33.37 -7.87
N SER A 68 -14.64 -32.36 -8.50
CA SER A 68 -14.30 -32.03 -9.88
C SER A 68 -12.83 -31.62 -9.87
N TYR A 69 -11.97 -32.52 -10.34
CA TYR A 69 -10.58 -32.21 -10.65
C TYR A 69 -10.59 -31.11 -11.71
N VAL A 70 -10.38 -29.86 -11.27
CA VAL A 70 -10.02 -28.77 -12.16
C VAL A 70 -8.50 -28.85 -12.32
N PRO A 71 -7.99 -29.24 -13.51
CA PRO A 71 -6.56 -29.31 -13.74
C PRO A 71 -5.90 -27.95 -13.48
N LEU A 72 -4.67 -27.97 -12.99
CA LEU A 72 -3.87 -26.79 -12.62
C LEU A 72 -3.66 -25.77 -13.76
N SER A 73 -4.08 -26.11 -14.98
CA SER A 73 -4.12 -25.23 -16.15
C SER A 73 -5.26 -24.19 -16.11
N ASP A 74 -6.27 -24.37 -15.25
CA ASP A 74 -7.42 -23.46 -15.16
C ASP A 74 -7.37 -22.53 -13.92
N LEU A 75 -6.26 -22.51 -13.17
CA LEU A 75 -6.03 -21.57 -12.06
C LEU A 75 -5.47 -20.20 -12.51
N GLU A 76 -5.60 -19.86 -13.79
CA GLU A 76 -5.47 -18.49 -14.29
C GLU A 76 -6.83 -17.77 -14.35
N GLU A 77 -7.81 -18.16 -13.52
CA GLU A 77 -8.97 -17.32 -13.28
C GLU A 77 -8.54 -16.07 -12.50
N ALA A 78 -8.36 -14.99 -13.25
CA ALA A 78 -8.39 -13.63 -12.77
C ALA A 78 -9.48 -13.53 -11.70
N THR A 79 -9.10 -13.17 -10.47
CA THR A 79 -10.06 -12.75 -9.45
C THR A 79 -11.03 -11.78 -10.13
N PRO A 80 -12.34 -12.08 -10.20
CA PRO A 80 -13.27 -11.16 -10.83
C PRO A 80 -13.16 -9.84 -10.09
N ASP A 81 -12.93 -8.76 -10.84
CA ASP A 81 -12.90 -7.42 -10.29
C ASP A 81 -14.14 -7.22 -9.40
N PRO A 82 -14.00 -6.63 -8.21
CA PRO A 82 -15.14 -6.36 -7.35
C PRO A 82 -16.21 -5.62 -8.17
N PRO A 83 -17.50 -5.95 -8.00
CA PRO A 83 -18.57 -5.38 -8.80
C PRO A 83 -18.48 -3.85 -8.76
N GLN A 84 -18.19 -3.23 -9.90
CA GLN A 84 -18.11 -1.78 -10.00
C GLN A 84 -19.47 -1.21 -9.56
N PRO A 85 -19.49 -0.22 -8.63
CA PRO A 85 -20.73 0.44 -8.27
C PRO A 85 -21.34 1.04 -9.55
N VAL A 86 -22.59 0.68 -9.83
CA VAL A 86 -23.27 0.95 -11.11
C VAL A 86 -23.50 2.47 -11.36
N ASN A 87 -23.10 3.32 -10.42
CA ASN A 87 -23.32 4.78 -10.46
C ASN A 87 -22.09 5.59 -9.99
N GLU A 88 -20.86 5.15 -10.32
CA GLU A 88 -19.66 5.96 -10.07
C GLU A 88 -19.57 7.16 -11.04
N PRO A 89 -19.24 8.38 -10.54
CA PRO A 89 -18.95 9.55 -11.37
C PRO A 89 -17.80 9.30 -12.35
N GLU A 90 -17.84 9.93 -13.52
CA GLU A 90 -16.82 9.79 -14.58
C GLU A 90 -15.41 10.15 -14.08
N ALA A 91 -15.29 11.17 -13.23
CA ALA A 91 -14.04 11.57 -12.61
C ALA A 91 -13.41 10.44 -11.75
N ILE A 92 -14.22 9.73 -10.96
CA ILE A 92 -13.76 8.61 -10.12
C ILE A 92 -13.37 7.42 -10.99
N ARG A 93 -14.14 7.16 -12.06
CA ARG A 93 -13.79 6.12 -13.04
C ARG A 93 -12.45 6.42 -13.73
N ALA A 94 -12.18 7.69 -14.05
CA ALA A 94 -10.90 8.12 -14.60
C ALA A 94 -9.74 7.90 -13.61
N LEU A 95 -9.93 8.22 -12.32
CA LEU A 95 -8.93 7.93 -11.28
C LEU A 95 -8.65 6.43 -11.16
N ARG A 96 -9.69 5.58 -11.15
CA ARG A 96 -9.50 4.11 -11.15
C ARG A 96 -8.75 3.64 -12.41
N ALA A 97 -9.06 4.19 -13.57
CA ALA A 97 -8.35 3.88 -14.81
C ALA A 97 -6.86 4.26 -14.76
N GLN A 98 -6.52 5.37 -14.09
CA GLN A 98 -5.13 5.79 -13.85
C GLN A 98 -4.42 4.93 -12.80
N ALA A 99 -5.13 4.44 -11.79
CA ALA A 99 -4.57 3.58 -10.74
C ALA A 99 -4.18 2.17 -11.25
N ILE A 100 -4.94 1.61 -12.21
CA ILE A 100 -4.69 0.28 -12.78
C ILE A 100 -3.24 0.09 -13.30
N PRO A 101 -2.69 0.94 -14.17
CA PRO A 101 -1.32 0.76 -14.66
C PRO A 101 -0.27 0.89 -13.55
N LEU A 102 -0.48 1.77 -12.56
CA LEU A 102 0.41 1.92 -11.41
C LEU A 102 0.41 0.65 -10.55
N HIS A 103 -0.76 0.07 -10.29
CA HIS A 103 -0.87 -1.20 -9.58
C HIS A 103 -0.22 -2.37 -10.31
N LYS A 104 -0.36 -2.43 -11.64
CA LYS A 104 0.35 -3.42 -12.47
C LYS A 104 1.85 -3.24 -12.35
N ARG A 105 2.35 -2.00 -12.42
CA ARG A 105 3.78 -1.69 -12.25
C ARG A 105 4.30 -2.07 -10.87
N TYR A 106 3.58 -1.70 -9.80
CA TYR A 106 3.90 -2.10 -8.43
C TYR A 106 4.00 -3.62 -8.29
N SER A 107 2.99 -4.34 -8.78
CA SER A 107 2.93 -5.81 -8.69
C SER A 107 4.11 -6.44 -9.46
N HIS A 108 4.45 -5.89 -10.62
CA HIS A 108 5.60 -6.33 -11.41
C HIS A 108 6.93 -6.11 -10.67
N LEU A 109 7.18 -4.90 -10.16
CA LEU A 109 8.41 -4.59 -9.42
C LEU A 109 8.54 -5.42 -8.14
N LYS A 110 7.42 -5.63 -7.43
CA LYS A 110 7.38 -6.50 -6.25
C LYS A 110 7.72 -7.95 -6.59
N ALA A 111 7.18 -8.47 -7.70
CA ALA A 111 7.51 -9.80 -8.18
C ALA A 111 8.99 -9.92 -8.56
N GLN A 112 9.55 -8.92 -9.26
CA GLN A 112 10.98 -8.87 -9.58
C GLN A 112 11.83 -8.90 -8.31
N LEU A 113 11.50 -8.07 -7.32
CA LEU A 113 12.24 -8.01 -6.06
C LEU A 113 12.19 -9.35 -5.31
N HIS A 114 11.05 -10.04 -5.33
CA HIS A 114 10.92 -11.38 -4.77
C HIS A 114 11.82 -12.40 -5.49
N THR A 115 11.85 -12.40 -6.82
CA THR A 115 12.75 -13.25 -7.62
C THR A 115 14.21 -12.96 -7.31
N MET A 116 14.61 -11.68 -7.18
CA MET A 116 15.97 -11.29 -6.83
C MET A 116 16.39 -11.68 -5.40
N VAL A 117 15.43 -11.89 -4.51
CA VAL A 117 15.68 -12.40 -3.15
C VAL A 117 15.88 -13.91 -3.13
N ILE A 118 15.23 -14.64 -4.05
CA ILE A 118 15.43 -16.08 -4.25
C ILE A 118 16.79 -16.33 -4.92
N ASP A 119 17.07 -15.64 -6.01
CA ASP A 119 18.30 -15.80 -6.82
C ASP A 119 19.43 -14.86 -6.36
N ARG A 120 19.85 -14.97 -5.09
CA ARG A 120 20.79 -14.01 -4.48
C ARG A 120 22.14 -13.89 -5.17
N ASP A 121 22.60 -14.96 -5.79
CA ASP A 121 23.92 -15.03 -6.44
C ASP A 121 23.95 -14.35 -7.81
N LYS A 122 22.77 -14.11 -8.42
CA LYS A 122 22.63 -13.52 -9.75
C LYS A 122 22.49 -11.99 -9.71
N TYR A 123 21.99 -11.44 -8.60
CA TYR A 123 21.63 -10.03 -8.50
C TYR A 123 22.37 -9.30 -7.39
N THR A 124 22.83 -8.10 -7.70
CA THR A 124 23.61 -7.27 -6.81
C THR A 124 22.70 -6.59 -5.78
N ALA A 125 23.23 -6.27 -4.60
CA ALA A 125 22.48 -5.49 -3.60
C ALA A 125 22.01 -4.12 -4.12
N LYS A 126 22.79 -3.52 -5.03
CA LYS A 126 22.45 -2.25 -5.68
C LYS A 126 21.17 -2.35 -6.54
N GLU A 127 21.04 -3.41 -7.33
CA GLU A 127 19.89 -3.62 -8.22
C GLU A 127 18.59 -3.82 -7.42
N ARG A 128 18.67 -4.58 -6.31
CA ARG A 128 17.55 -4.72 -5.37
C ARG A 128 17.15 -3.39 -4.74
N TYR A 129 18.14 -2.56 -4.39
CA TYR A 129 17.89 -1.24 -3.83
C TYR A 129 17.24 -0.30 -4.85
N ASP A 130 17.69 -0.30 -6.09
CA ASP A 130 17.15 0.57 -7.15
C ASP A 130 15.66 0.25 -7.42
N ILE A 131 15.28 -1.04 -7.45
CA ILE A 131 13.88 -1.45 -7.56
C ILE A 131 13.07 -1.07 -6.33
N ALA A 132 13.62 -1.27 -5.12
CA ALA A 132 12.93 -0.87 -3.89
C ALA A 132 12.71 0.64 -3.84
N ARG A 133 13.69 1.43 -4.30
CA ARG A 133 13.58 2.89 -4.42
C ARG A 133 12.47 3.27 -5.40
N GLU A 134 12.44 2.65 -6.59
CA GLU A 134 11.39 2.91 -7.60
C GLU A 134 10.00 2.62 -7.02
N ILE A 135 9.82 1.50 -6.33
CA ILE A 135 8.55 1.17 -5.66
C ILE A 135 8.16 2.28 -4.67
N MET A 136 9.09 2.71 -3.82
CA MET A 136 8.82 3.62 -2.71
C MET A 136 8.68 5.09 -3.13
N GLN A 137 9.36 5.52 -4.18
CA GLN A 137 9.41 6.93 -4.60
C GLN A 137 8.50 7.21 -5.81
N ASP A 138 8.44 6.29 -6.77
CA ASP A 138 7.82 6.58 -8.07
C ASP A 138 6.45 5.94 -8.24
N VAL A 139 6.14 4.87 -7.48
CA VAL A 139 4.90 4.09 -7.67
C VAL A 139 3.94 4.22 -6.49
N LEU A 140 4.42 4.06 -5.25
CA LEU A 140 3.55 4.14 -4.06
C LEU A 140 2.91 5.52 -3.87
N PRO A 141 3.67 6.64 -3.87
CA PRO A 141 3.08 7.95 -3.62
C PRO A 141 1.94 8.33 -4.58
N PRO A 142 2.09 8.22 -5.92
CA PRO A 142 0.98 8.55 -6.82
C PRO A 142 -0.18 7.54 -6.74
N THR A 143 0.09 6.28 -6.37
CA THR A 143 -0.99 5.32 -6.14
C THR A 143 -1.82 5.71 -4.92
N ASP A 144 -1.15 6.04 -3.81
CA ASP A 144 -1.81 6.45 -2.56
C ASP A 144 -2.63 7.73 -2.75
N GLU A 145 -2.10 8.72 -3.48
CA GLU A 145 -2.83 9.96 -3.82
C GLU A 145 -4.14 9.68 -4.58
N LEU A 146 -4.13 8.75 -5.54
CA LEU A 146 -5.34 8.36 -6.28
C LEU A 146 -6.36 7.67 -5.36
N TYR A 147 -5.91 6.78 -4.48
CA TYR A 147 -6.81 6.10 -3.54
C TYR A 147 -7.32 7.02 -2.43
N ASP A 148 -6.56 8.03 -2.02
CA ASP A 148 -7.03 9.05 -1.09
C ASP A 148 -8.18 9.87 -1.69
N GLN A 149 -8.09 10.24 -2.97
CA GLN A 149 -9.18 10.91 -3.69
C GLN A 149 -10.42 10.02 -3.84
N ILE A 150 -10.23 8.74 -4.17
CA ILE A 150 -11.34 7.78 -4.25
C ILE A 150 -11.99 7.59 -2.87
N ARG A 151 -11.19 7.45 -1.80
CA ARG A 151 -11.69 7.30 -0.42
C ARG A 151 -12.42 8.56 0.06
N ALA A 152 -11.94 9.75 -0.27
CA ALA A 152 -12.61 11.00 0.06
C ALA A 152 -14.01 11.07 -0.59
N TRP A 153 -14.12 10.63 -1.85
CA TRP A 153 -15.42 10.51 -2.50
C TRP A 153 -16.31 9.44 -1.87
N GLU A 154 -15.78 8.26 -1.53
CA GLU A 154 -16.54 7.17 -0.88
C GLU A 154 -17.05 7.58 0.52
N GLN A 155 -16.32 8.45 1.24
CA GLN A 155 -16.67 8.90 2.59
C GLN A 155 -17.60 10.12 2.58
N ASP A 156 -17.24 11.17 1.84
CA ASP A 156 -17.86 12.49 1.95
C ASP A 156 -18.65 12.88 0.68
N GLY A 157 -18.56 12.08 -0.39
CA GLY A 157 -19.17 12.39 -1.69
C GLY A 157 -18.48 13.55 -2.44
N THR A 158 -17.36 14.06 -1.92
CA THR A 158 -16.60 15.14 -2.56
C THR A 158 -15.93 14.63 -3.82
N LEU A 159 -16.24 15.25 -4.96
CA LEU A 159 -15.55 14.95 -6.21
C LEU A 159 -14.14 15.54 -6.18
N PRO A 160 -13.14 14.84 -6.75
CA PRO A 160 -11.82 15.42 -6.94
C PRO A 160 -11.94 16.69 -7.79
N PRO A 161 -11.20 17.76 -7.47
CA PRO A 161 -11.17 18.95 -8.30
C PRO A 161 -10.68 18.56 -9.70
N ASP A 162 -11.28 19.16 -10.74
CA ASP A 162 -10.84 18.89 -12.10
C ASP A 162 -9.34 19.23 -12.23
N PRO A 163 -8.55 18.46 -12.99
CA PRO A 163 -7.12 18.71 -13.15
C PRO A 163 -6.85 20.12 -13.72
N GLU A 164 -7.78 20.66 -14.50
CA GLU A 164 -7.72 22.05 -14.98
C GLU A 164 -7.90 23.06 -13.83
N ASP A 165 -8.79 22.80 -12.88
CA ASP A 165 -8.99 23.66 -11.70
C ASP A 165 -7.74 23.69 -10.81
N ASN A 166 -7.01 22.58 -10.71
CA ASN A 166 -5.76 22.53 -9.93
C ASN A 166 -4.65 23.38 -10.58
N VAL A 167 -4.53 23.35 -11.91
CA VAL A 167 -3.58 24.23 -12.63
C VAL A 167 -3.98 25.69 -12.44
N VAL A 168 -5.26 26.02 -12.60
CA VAL A 168 -5.76 27.39 -12.40
C VAL A 168 -5.51 27.85 -10.96
N GLN A 169 -5.80 27.02 -9.97
CA GLN A 169 -5.58 27.34 -8.57
C GLN A 169 -4.09 27.57 -8.26
N GLN A 170 -3.21 26.68 -8.74
CA GLN A 170 -1.76 26.85 -8.60
C GLN A 170 -1.26 28.13 -9.29
N THR A 171 -1.76 28.44 -10.48
CA THR A 171 -1.42 29.67 -11.19
C THR A 171 -1.89 30.91 -10.42
N VAL A 172 -3.11 30.88 -9.87
CA VAL A 172 -3.66 31.96 -9.04
C VAL A 172 -2.84 32.14 -7.77
N GLU A 173 -2.47 31.06 -7.08
CA GLU A 173 -1.63 31.09 -5.88
C GLU A 173 -0.24 31.67 -6.18
N LYS A 174 0.40 31.23 -7.27
CA LYS A 174 1.68 31.79 -7.73
C LYS A 174 1.56 33.28 -8.06
N MET A 175 0.49 33.71 -8.74
CA MET A 175 0.23 35.12 -9.04
C MET A 175 0.01 35.94 -7.78
N GLN A 176 -0.80 35.46 -6.83
CA GLN A 176 -0.99 36.11 -5.53
C GLN A 176 0.34 36.24 -4.78
N ARG A 177 1.19 35.21 -4.86
CA ARG A 177 2.52 35.24 -4.25
C ARG A 177 3.39 36.32 -4.88
N VAL A 178 3.46 36.41 -6.21
CA VAL A 178 4.16 37.48 -6.95
C VAL A 178 3.67 38.87 -6.50
N TYR A 179 2.35 39.07 -6.44
CA TYR A 179 1.77 40.35 -5.99
C TYR A 179 2.08 40.68 -4.53
N SER A 180 2.26 39.69 -3.67
CA SER A 180 2.64 39.90 -2.26
C SER A 180 4.15 40.20 -2.10
N LEU A 181 5.00 39.62 -2.96
CA LEU A 181 6.45 39.76 -2.90
C LEU A 181 6.92 41.15 -3.35
N ARG A 182 6.35 41.69 -4.43
CA ARG A 182 6.76 43.00 -4.99
C ARG A 182 6.70 44.15 -3.95
N PRO A 183 5.61 44.34 -3.19
CA PRO A 183 5.56 45.34 -2.13
C PRO A 183 6.55 45.06 -1.00
N ARG A 184 6.77 43.79 -0.62
CA ARG A 184 7.72 43.44 0.44
C ARG A 184 9.16 43.75 0.03
N ILE A 185 9.56 43.40 -1.19
CA ILE A 185 10.89 43.72 -1.75
C ILE A 185 11.08 45.24 -1.80
N SER A 186 10.07 46.00 -2.22
CA SER A 186 10.14 47.47 -2.21
C SER A 186 10.36 48.03 -0.80
N ARG A 187 9.65 47.51 0.22
CA ARG A 187 9.86 47.90 1.62
C ARG A 187 11.25 47.51 2.13
N LEU A 188 11.73 46.31 1.82
CA LEU A 188 13.06 45.84 2.23
C LEU A 188 14.17 46.70 1.62
N LYS A 189 14.06 47.09 0.35
CA LYS A 189 14.97 48.05 -0.30
C LYS A 189 14.99 49.36 0.48
N LYS A 190 13.81 49.92 0.78
CA LYS A 190 13.68 51.15 1.55
C LYS A 190 14.29 51.05 2.96
N TRP A 191 14.05 49.95 3.67
CA TRP A 191 14.53 49.78 5.05
C TRP A 191 16.04 49.54 5.11
N LYS A 192 16.61 48.79 4.15
CA LYS A 192 18.06 48.58 4.05
C LYS A 192 18.81 49.91 3.93
N ASP A 193 18.26 50.84 3.16
CA ASP A 193 18.86 52.14 2.85
C ASP A 193 18.63 53.20 3.93
N ASP A 194 17.94 52.84 5.03
CA ASP A 194 17.74 53.73 6.18
C ASP A 194 19.09 54.02 6.87
N PRO A 195 19.49 55.30 7.00
CA PRO A 195 20.76 55.69 7.61
C PRO A 195 20.80 55.42 9.13
N GLU A 196 19.65 55.29 9.80
CA GLU A 196 19.57 55.03 11.25
C GLU A 196 19.56 53.53 11.58
N LEU A 197 19.67 52.66 10.57
CA LEU A 197 19.58 51.22 10.75
C LEU A 197 20.87 50.61 11.29
N ASP A 198 20.72 49.78 12.32
CA ASP A 198 21.80 48.98 12.88
C ASP A 198 22.40 48.00 11.85
N ALA A 199 23.70 47.71 12.00
CA ALA A 199 24.47 46.92 11.05
C ALA A 199 23.95 45.48 10.94
N ASP A 200 23.49 44.89 12.04
CA ASP A 200 22.97 43.51 12.04
C ASP A 200 21.60 43.44 11.35
N LYS A 201 20.72 44.41 11.61
CA LYS A 201 19.44 44.54 10.88
C LYS A 201 19.65 44.78 9.38
N ARG A 202 20.66 45.55 9.00
CA ARG A 202 21.00 45.77 7.58
C ARG A 202 21.43 44.48 6.89
N ARG A 203 22.18 43.61 7.58
CA ARG A 203 22.56 42.28 7.08
C ARG A 203 21.34 41.38 6.93
N GLU A 204 20.46 41.36 7.93
CA GLU A 204 19.22 40.58 7.91
C GLU A 204 18.32 40.98 6.72
N TYR A 205 18.05 42.27 6.55
CA TYR A 205 17.25 42.75 5.41
C TYR A 205 17.91 42.49 4.06
N THR A 206 19.24 42.54 3.98
CA THR A 206 19.95 42.24 2.73
C THR A 206 19.82 40.75 2.36
N LYS A 207 19.87 39.85 3.36
CA LYS A 207 19.65 38.42 3.15
C LYS A 207 18.21 38.14 2.76
N GLU A 208 17.24 38.66 3.52
CA GLU A 208 15.81 38.49 3.20
C GLU A 208 15.48 39.01 1.81
N LEU A 209 16.03 40.17 1.42
CA LEU A 209 15.83 40.75 0.10
C LEU A 209 16.33 39.81 -1.01
N LEU A 210 17.53 39.25 -0.86
CA LEU A 210 18.11 38.33 -1.84
C LEU A 210 17.25 37.06 -1.98
N ASP A 211 16.83 36.47 -0.87
CA ASP A 211 15.97 35.29 -0.86
C ASP A 211 14.63 35.58 -1.57
N LYS A 212 14.04 36.75 -1.31
CA LYS A 212 12.77 37.17 -1.91
C LYS A 212 12.89 37.53 -3.39
N GLU A 213 14.01 38.11 -3.83
CA GLU A 213 14.28 38.37 -5.24
C GLU A 213 14.49 37.07 -6.03
N LEU A 214 15.16 36.08 -5.45
CA LEU A 214 15.29 34.74 -6.04
C LEU A 214 13.94 34.04 -6.17
N GLU A 215 13.13 34.06 -5.10
CA GLU A 215 11.76 33.52 -5.10
C GLU A 215 10.91 34.19 -6.19
N LEU A 216 10.96 35.52 -6.31
CA LEU A 216 10.23 36.26 -7.33
C LEU A 216 10.68 35.87 -8.75
N ALA A 217 11.99 35.82 -9.00
CA ALA A 217 12.52 35.48 -10.32
C ALA A 217 12.16 34.04 -10.76
N GLN A 218 12.10 33.11 -9.80
CA GLN A 218 11.63 31.76 -10.07
C GLN A 218 10.14 31.75 -10.44
N LEU A 219 9.30 32.45 -9.66
CA LEU A 219 7.86 32.52 -9.92
C LEU A 219 7.55 33.22 -11.25
N GLU A 220 8.26 34.29 -11.61
CA GLU A 220 8.10 34.98 -12.90
C GLU A 220 8.49 34.07 -14.07
N ARG A 221 9.57 33.28 -13.93
CA ARG A 221 9.95 32.27 -14.93
C ARG A 221 8.89 31.19 -15.09
N GLU A 222 8.33 30.69 -13.98
CA GLU A 222 7.30 29.64 -14.00
C GLU A 222 5.96 30.15 -14.56
N LEU A 223 5.68 31.45 -14.44
CA LEU A 223 4.46 32.09 -14.95
C LEU A 223 4.62 32.69 -16.35
N GLY A 224 5.84 32.79 -16.88
CA GLY A 224 6.14 33.41 -18.17
C GLY A 224 5.98 34.94 -18.17
N LEU A 225 6.27 35.59 -17.03
CA LEU A 225 6.21 37.05 -16.83
C LEU A 225 7.55 37.75 -17.10
#